data_AF-A0A524NDD0-F1
#
_entry.id   AF-A0A524NDD0-F1
#
_cell.length_a   1.000
_cell.length_b   1.000
_cell.length_c   1.000
_cell.angle_alpha   90.00
_cell.angle_beta   90.00
_cell.angle_gamma   90.00
#
_symmetry.space_group_name_H-M   'P 1'
#
loop_
_entity.id
_entity.type
_entity.pdbx_description
1 polymer ?
#
loop_
_entity_poly.entity_id
_entity_poly.type
_entity_poly.pdbx_seq_one_letter_code
_entity_poly.pdbx_strand_id
1 'polypeptide(L)'
;MMRRFRRTTFGTLLLAVLAGVMIAPLPSVEARPVYFDAYTTRYGFIEGDQLYACGVCHYLWEGTGARNLYGQSIEQQLYVGKTIQQSLADAEDADPDADGFTSLEEIGTHLTLPGYNCTNFQQAIGAPLGYDTYITPGVASCLEPIDIRVTPSAIALAGATGSTTTADITVFNNGTDDDIIVTAYGFLIGDPSLSIVAPSAPITIPVGQSQVLELQF
;
A
#
# COMPACT_ATOMS: atom_id res chain seq x y z
N MET A 1 -57.33 -62.82 29.92
CA MET A 1 -56.61 -62.64 28.64
C MET A 1 -57.05 -61.30 28.04
N MET A 2 -56.27 -60.22 28.26
CA MET A 2 -56.37 -58.94 27.53
C MET A 2 -55.31 -57.99 28.10
N ARG A 3 -54.16 -57.90 27.43
CA ARG A 3 -53.11 -56.90 27.72
C ARG A 3 -53.48 -55.62 26.96
N ARG A 4 -53.71 -54.50 27.67
CA ARG A 4 -53.93 -53.18 27.06
C ARG A 4 -52.60 -52.44 26.89
N PHE A 5 -52.41 -51.94 25.68
CA PHE A 5 -51.25 -51.22 25.14
C PHE A 5 -50.96 -49.90 25.86
N ARG A 6 -49.67 -49.68 26.21
CA ARG A 6 -49.12 -48.35 26.50
C ARG A 6 -48.81 -47.63 25.16
N ARG A 7 -49.30 -46.41 24.99
CA ARG A 7 -48.81 -45.46 23.98
C ARG A 7 -48.16 -44.29 24.70
N THR A 8 -46.83 -44.26 24.70
CA THR A 8 -46.00 -43.11 25.08
C THR A 8 -45.76 -42.28 23.82
N THR A 9 -46.38 -41.11 23.74
CA THR A 9 -46.09 -40.10 22.71
C THR A 9 -44.75 -39.43 23.04
N PHE A 10 -43.73 -39.72 22.23
CA PHE A 10 -42.45 -39.01 22.24
C PHE A 10 -42.64 -37.63 21.59
N GLY A 11 -42.27 -36.58 22.33
CA GLY A 11 -42.21 -35.22 21.84
C GLY A 11 -41.07 -35.01 20.85
N THR A 12 -41.31 -34.18 19.85
CA THR A 12 -40.30 -33.68 18.91
C THR A 12 -40.23 -32.18 19.11
N LEU A 13 -39.26 -31.73 19.92
CA LEU A 13 -38.93 -30.32 20.09
C LEU A 13 -37.95 -29.95 18.96
N LEU A 14 -38.43 -29.23 17.95
CA LEU A 14 -37.63 -28.74 16.84
C LEU A 14 -36.90 -27.46 17.31
N LEU A 15 -35.60 -27.55 17.57
CA LEU A 15 -34.76 -26.40 17.93
C LEU A 15 -34.13 -25.83 16.64
N ALA A 16 -34.67 -24.72 16.15
CA ALA A 16 -34.12 -23.98 15.02
C ALA A 16 -32.93 -23.12 15.50
N VAL A 17 -31.72 -23.49 15.09
CA VAL A 17 -30.50 -22.69 15.30
C VAL A 17 -30.40 -21.69 14.15
N LEU A 18 -30.83 -20.45 14.38
CA LEU A 18 -30.50 -19.31 13.50
C LEU A 18 -29.02 -18.98 13.69
N ALA A 19 -28.18 -19.40 12.76
CA ALA A 19 -26.82 -18.89 12.62
C ALA A 19 -26.89 -17.50 11.96
N GLY A 20 -26.96 -16.46 12.79
CA GLY A 20 -26.77 -15.08 12.35
C GLY A 20 -25.31 -14.85 11.99
N VAL A 21 -25.01 -14.86 10.70
CA VAL A 21 -23.71 -14.41 10.18
C VAL A 21 -23.66 -12.89 10.36
N MET A 22 -22.98 -12.46 11.43
CA MET A 22 -22.60 -11.07 11.63
C MET A 22 -21.54 -10.72 10.59
N ILE A 23 -21.96 -10.10 9.48
CA ILE A 23 -21.06 -9.42 8.56
C ILE A 23 -20.62 -8.15 9.28
N ALA A 24 -19.48 -8.21 9.97
CA ALA A 24 -18.89 -7.02 10.55
C ALA A 24 -18.37 -6.12 9.42
N PRO A 25 -18.74 -4.83 9.37
CA PRO A 25 -18.11 -3.89 8.44
C PRO A 25 -16.61 -3.83 8.75
N LEU A 26 -15.79 -3.97 7.71
CA LEU A 26 -14.35 -3.75 7.82
C LEU A 26 -14.12 -2.29 8.27
N PRO A 27 -13.22 -2.04 9.22
CA PRO A 27 -12.92 -0.69 9.64
C PRO A 27 -12.27 0.07 8.48
N SER A 28 -12.99 1.06 7.93
CA SER A 28 -12.41 2.08 7.07
C SER A 28 -11.44 2.91 7.91
N VAL A 29 -10.16 2.82 7.61
CA VAL A 29 -9.13 3.67 8.22
C VAL A 29 -9.17 5.01 7.48
N GLU A 30 -10.18 5.82 7.79
CA GLU A 30 -10.25 7.20 7.31
C GLU A 30 -9.09 7.99 7.93
N ALA A 31 -8.30 8.69 7.10
CA ALA A 31 -7.56 9.86 7.57
C ALA A 31 -8.51 10.74 8.41
N ARG A 32 -8.00 11.49 9.40
CA ARG A 32 -8.86 12.39 10.21
C ARG A 32 -9.77 13.18 9.24
N PRO A 33 -11.10 12.94 9.21
CA PRO A 33 -11.93 13.30 8.06
C PRO A 33 -11.75 14.76 7.63
N VAL A 34 -11.62 15.64 8.63
CA VAL A 34 -11.38 17.08 8.48
C VAL A 34 -10.18 17.44 7.60
N TYR A 35 -9.07 16.68 7.64
CA TYR A 35 -7.87 17.02 6.89
C TYR A 35 -8.00 16.62 5.41
N PHE A 36 -8.46 15.40 5.16
CA PHE A 36 -8.71 14.93 3.80
C PHE A 36 -9.77 15.80 3.13
N ASP A 37 -10.86 16.12 3.84
CA ASP A 37 -11.91 17.02 3.37
C ASP A 37 -11.36 18.43 3.07
N ALA A 38 -10.48 18.96 3.93
CA ALA A 38 -9.86 20.26 3.71
C ALA A 38 -9.00 20.29 2.44
N TYR A 39 -8.20 19.25 2.22
CA TYR A 39 -7.37 19.09 1.04
C TYR A 39 -8.22 18.97 -0.23
N THR A 40 -9.15 18.01 -0.27
CA THR A 40 -10.00 17.77 -1.44
C THR A 40 -10.89 18.96 -1.75
N THR A 41 -11.40 19.65 -0.73
CA THR A 41 -12.17 20.90 -0.92
C THR A 41 -11.30 22.03 -1.46
N ARG A 42 -10.06 22.19 -0.97
CA ARG A 42 -9.16 23.27 -1.41
C ARG A 42 -8.83 23.15 -2.89
N TYR A 43 -8.49 21.95 -3.33
CA TYR A 43 -8.01 21.70 -4.69
C TYR A 43 -9.10 21.19 -5.64
N GLY A 44 -10.31 20.91 -5.12
CA GLY A 44 -11.46 20.51 -5.92
C GLY A 44 -11.43 19.06 -6.39
N PHE A 45 -10.68 18.17 -5.71
CA PHE A 45 -10.62 16.76 -6.06
C PHE A 45 -11.86 16.00 -5.59
N ILE A 46 -12.28 15.04 -6.41
CA ILE A 46 -13.41 14.14 -6.16
C ILE A 46 -12.96 12.68 -6.23
N GLU A 47 -13.80 11.78 -5.73
CA GLU A 47 -13.55 10.35 -5.79
C GLU A 47 -13.27 9.89 -7.24
N GLY A 48 -12.15 9.21 -7.43
CA GLY A 48 -11.66 8.77 -8.74
C GLY A 48 -10.51 9.60 -9.31
N ASP A 49 -10.29 10.83 -8.82
CA ASP A 49 -9.11 11.60 -9.19
C ASP A 49 -7.84 10.96 -8.61
N GLN A 50 -6.73 11.03 -9.34
CA GLN A 50 -5.44 10.46 -8.92
C GLN A 50 -4.97 10.99 -7.56
N LEU A 51 -5.18 12.28 -7.33
CA LEU A 51 -4.81 12.95 -6.08
C LEU A 51 -5.90 12.89 -5.01
N TYR A 52 -6.99 12.16 -5.23
CA TYR A 52 -7.99 11.83 -4.19
C TYR A 52 -7.52 10.62 -3.38
N ALA A 53 -6.40 10.75 -2.67
CA ALA A 53 -5.81 9.65 -1.91
C ALA A 53 -5.10 10.13 -0.64
N CYS A 54 -5.04 9.26 0.38
CA CYS A 54 -4.22 9.52 1.58
C CYS A 54 -2.72 9.53 1.22
N GLY A 55 -2.34 8.82 0.15
CA GLY A 55 -1.00 8.78 -0.42
C GLY A 55 -0.40 10.16 -0.72
N VAL A 56 -1.21 11.20 -0.95
CA VAL A 56 -0.69 12.57 -1.14
C VAL A 56 0.11 13.05 0.06
N CYS A 57 -0.29 12.70 1.29
CA CYS A 57 0.34 13.16 2.54
C CYS A 57 1.03 12.05 3.33
N HIS A 58 0.79 10.79 2.99
CA HIS A 58 1.24 9.63 3.76
C HIS A 58 2.01 8.64 2.87
N TYR A 59 2.98 7.95 3.47
CA TYR A 59 3.62 6.81 2.82
C TYR A 59 2.65 5.64 2.63
N LEU A 60 1.68 5.45 3.53
CA LEU A 60 0.63 4.44 3.35
C LEU A 60 -0.49 4.98 2.46
N TRP A 61 -0.69 4.37 1.29
CA TRP A 61 -1.60 4.91 0.26
C TRP A 61 -3.06 5.02 0.71
N GLU A 62 -3.57 3.97 1.37
CA GLU A 62 -4.98 3.85 1.76
C GLU A 62 -5.24 4.20 3.24
N GLY A 63 -4.35 4.93 3.92
CA GLY A 63 -4.66 5.22 5.32
C GLY A 63 -3.69 6.08 6.09
N THR A 64 -3.83 5.96 7.41
CA THR A 64 -3.01 6.69 8.38
C THR A 64 -1.63 6.04 8.53
N GLY A 65 -0.59 6.84 8.69
CA GLY A 65 0.77 6.34 8.84
C GLY A 65 1.78 7.48 8.88
N ALA A 66 3.06 7.13 8.76
CA ALA A 66 4.11 8.12 8.61
C ALA A 66 3.83 9.03 7.40
N ARG A 67 4.12 10.32 7.57
CA ARG A 67 3.90 11.33 6.54
C ARG A 67 5.04 11.32 5.54
N ASN A 68 4.70 11.48 4.25
CA ASN A 68 5.71 11.74 3.22
C ASN A 68 6.27 13.17 3.37
N LEU A 69 7.13 13.60 2.45
CA LEU A 69 7.79 14.91 2.55
C LEU A 69 6.79 16.07 2.53
N TYR A 70 5.75 16.00 1.67
CA TYR A 70 4.65 16.96 1.67
C TYR A 70 3.83 16.93 2.97
N GLY A 71 3.44 15.75 3.44
CA GLY A 71 2.72 15.64 4.70
C GLY A 71 3.51 16.24 5.89
N GLN A 72 4.83 16.06 5.92
CA GLN A 72 5.70 16.65 6.94
C GLN A 72 5.74 18.17 6.85
N SER A 73 5.74 18.77 5.65
CA SER A 73 5.72 20.23 5.48
C SER A 73 4.45 20.82 6.09
N ILE A 74 3.30 20.18 5.89
CA ILE A 74 2.04 20.54 6.54
C ILE A 74 2.13 20.36 8.06
N GLU A 75 2.61 19.20 8.52
CA GLU A 75 2.66 18.90 9.96
C GLU A 75 3.48 19.93 10.73
N GLN A 76 4.55 20.45 10.11
CA GLN A 76 5.34 21.53 10.68
C GLN A 76 4.52 22.82 10.85
N GLN A 77 3.66 23.16 9.90
CA GLN A 77 2.75 24.33 10.01
C GLN A 77 1.70 24.13 11.11
N LEU A 78 1.14 22.93 11.21
CA LEU A 78 0.20 22.58 12.29
C LEU A 78 0.87 22.67 13.66
N TYR A 79 2.13 22.24 13.78
CA TYR A 79 2.89 22.28 15.02
C TYR A 79 3.08 23.71 15.56
N VAL A 80 3.21 24.70 14.68
CA VAL A 80 3.30 26.12 15.05
C VAL A 80 1.93 26.78 15.25
N GLY A 81 0.85 25.99 15.33
CA GLY A 81 -0.48 26.44 15.73
C GLY A 81 -1.35 26.98 14.59
N LYS A 82 -0.98 26.74 13.34
CA LYS A 82 -1.80 27.14 12.18
C LYS A 82 -3.00 26.21 12.00
N THR A 83 -4.05 26.72 11.36
CA THR A 83 -5.18 25.90 10.91
C THR A 83 -4.76 24.99 9.76
N ILE A 84 -5.56 23.96 9.45
CA ILE A 84 -5.31 23.07 8.31
C ILE A 84 -5.24 23.87 6.99
N GLN A 85 -6.12 24.85 6.82
CA GLN A 85 -6.25 25.63 5.59
C GLN A 85 -5.07 26.57 5.39
N GLN A 86 -4.59 27.17 6.50
CA GLN A 86 -3.34 27.93 6.48
C GLN A 86 -2.16 27.03 6.21
N SER A 87 -2.10 25.84 6.82
CA SER A 87 -1.00 24.90 6.63
C SER A 87 -0.90 24.42 5.18
N LEU A 88 -2.03 24.11 4.53
CA LEU A 88 -2.10 23.77 3.11
C LEU A 88 -1.62 24.94 2.25
N ALA A 89 -2.14 26.15 2.49
CA ALA A 89 -1.75 27.34 1.73
C ALA A 89 -0.25 27.68 1.89
N ASP A 90 0.30 27.51 3.09
CA ASP A 90 1.72 27.83 3.34
C ASP A 90 2.67 26.78 2.76
N ALA A 91 2.18 25.56 2.47
CA ALA A 91 2.96 24.52 1.82
C ALA A 91 2.94 24.63 0.29
N GLU A 92 2.08 25.45 -0.30
CA GLU A 92 1.93 25.58 -1.75
C GLU A 92 3.22 26.06 -2.44
N ASP A 93 3.95 26.98 -1.82
CA ASP A 93 5.22 27.52 -2.35
C ASP A 93 6.44 26.66 -1.97
N ALA A 94 6.25 25.57 -1.23
CA ALA A 94 7.34 24.66 -0.86
C ALA A 94 7.59 23.64 -1.97
N ASP A 95 8.83 23.17 -2.06
CA ASP A 95 9.25 22.01 -2.85
C ASP A 95 9.82 20.97 -1.85
N PRO A 96 8.96 20.16 -1.20
CA PRO A 96 9.38 19.30 -0.10
C PRO A 96 10.25 18.13 -0.53
N ASP A 97 10.11 17.65 -1.76
CA ASP A 97 10.88 16.52 -2.29
C ASP A 97 12.09 16.93 -3.15
N ALA A 98 12.21 18.22 -3.46
CA ALA A 98 13.32 18.84 -4.16
C ALA A 98 13.47 18.40 -5.63
N ASP A 99 12.36 18.18 -6.33
CA ASP A 99 12.36 17.88 -7.77
C ASP A 99 12.28 19.11 -8.68
N GLY A 100 12.20 20.31 -8.09
CA GLY A 100 12.21 21.59 -8.77
C GLY A 100 10.82 22.17 -9.06
N PHE A 101 9.75 21.51 -8.60
CA PHE A 101 8.39 22.00 -8.70
C PHE A 101 7.83 22.30 -7.30
N THR A 102 7.08 23.38 -7.20
CA THR A 102 6.36 23.69 -5.95
C THR A 102 5.15 22.77 -5.80
N SER A 103 4.73 22.54 -4.56
CA SER A 103 3.56 21.70 -4.28
C SER A 103 2.29 22.21 -4.98
N LEU A 104 2.15 23.52 -5.18
CA LEU A 104 1.04 24.09 -5.95
C LEU A 104 1.16 23.84 -7.46
N GLU A 105 2.36 23.91 -8.03
CA GLU A 105 2.56 23.57 -9.43
C GLU A 105 2.22 22.10 -9.68
N GLU A 106 2.69 21.22 -8.80
CA GLU A 106 2.41 19.79 -8.87
C GLU A 106 0.92 19.49 -8.72
N ILE A 107 0.29 19.92 -7.62
CA ILE A 107 -1.13 19.63 -7.36
C ILE A 107 -2.03 20.36 -8.37
N GLY A 108 -1.78 21.63 -8.62
CA GLY A 108 -2.70 22.53 -9.34
C GLY A 108 -2.49 22.58 -10.85
N THR A 109 -1.28 22.34 -11.33
CA THR A 109 -0.94 22.46 -12.77
C THR A 109 -0.64 21.12 -13.40
N HIS A 110 0.15 20.28 -12.74
CA HIS A 110 0.64 19.02 -13.30
C HIS A 110 -0.17 17.79 -12.88
N LEU A 111 -0.98 17.92 -11.83
CA LEU A 111 -1.73 16.84 -11.19
C LEU A 111 -0.80 15.71 -10.71
N THR A 112 0.36 16.08 -10.16
CA THR A 112 1.36 15.16 -9.61
C THR A 112 1.42 15.21 -8.08
N LEU A 113 2.27 14.37 -7.47
CA LEU A 113 2.30 14.13 -6.04
C LEU A 113 3.45 14.88 -5.33
N PRO A 114 3.18 15.94 -4.56
CA PRO A 114 4.21 16.88 -4.08
C PRO A 114 5.12 16.42 -2.95
N GLY A 115 4.97 15.15 -2.56
CA GLY A 115 5.81 14.51 -1.56
C GLY A 115 6.61 13.35 -2.13
N TYR A 116 6.56 13.16 -3.45
CA TYR A 116 7.26 12.11 -4.16
C TYR A 116 7.87 12.63 -5.45
N ASN A 117 9.08 12.17 -5.71
CA ASN A 117 9.72 12.30 -7.00
C ASN A 117 10.31 10.97 -7.45
N CYS A 118 10.89 10.94 -8.66
CA CYS A 118 11.45 9.71 -9.21
C CYS A 118 12.62 9.11 -8.40
N THR A 119 13.17 9.83 -7.43
CA THR A 119 14.20 9.29 -6.52
C THR A 119 13.63 8.60 -5.29
N ASN A 120 12.40 8.92 -4.88
CA ASN A 120 11.83 8.45 -3.61
C ASN A 120 10.44 7.77 -3.73
N PHE A 121 9.80 7.75 -4.91
CA PHE A 121 8.43 7.25 -5.08
C PHE A 121 8.21 5.86 -4.49
N GLN A 122 9.22 4.98 -4.57
CA GLN A 122 9.21 3.62 -4.00
C GLN A 122 8.98 3.53 -2.50
N GLN A 123 9.04 4.65 -1.76
CA GLN A 123 8.71 4.71 -0.35
C GLN A 123 7.19 4.59 -0.09
N ALA A 124 6.36 4.76 -1.12
CA ALA A 124 4.92 4.55 -1.02
C ALA A 124 4.60 3.05 -0.77
N ILE A 125 3.79 2.80 0.25
CA ILE A 125 3.34 1.49 0.69
C ILE A 125 1.90 1.29 0.22
N GLY A 126 1.65 0.23 -0.55
CA GLY A 126 0.32 -0.11 -1.06
C GLY A 126 -0.20 0.83 -2.15
N ALA A 127 0.67 1.55 -2.85
CA ALA A 127 0.29 2.41 -3.96
C ALA A 127 -0.29 1.60 -5.14
N PRO A 128 -1.29 2.13 -5.87
CA PRO A 128 -1.91 1.47 -7.00
C PRO A 128 -0.94 1.34 -8.17
N LEU A 129 -1.21 0.39 -9.07
CA LEU A 129 -0.44 0.28 -10.31
C LEU A 129 -0.55 1.56 -11.14
N GLY A 130 0.56 1.96 -11.76
CA GLY A 130 0.66 3.16 -12.59
C GLY A 130 0.81 4.46 -11.80
N TYR A 131 0.91 4.44 -10.47
CA TYR A 131 1.11 5.68 -9.70
C TYR A 131 2.43 6.40 -10.03
N ASP A 132 3.41 5.64 -10.50
CA ASP A 132 4.70 6.10 -11.02
C ASP A 132 4.59 7.07 -12.21
N THR A 133 3.45 7.14 -12.89
CA THR A 133 3.20 8.00 -14.06
C THR A 133 2.77 9.42 -13.72
N TYR A 134 2.47 9.72 -12.45
CA TYR A 134 2.05 11.05 -11.98
C TYR A 134 2.80 11.47 -10.72
N ILE A 135 4.07 11.09 -10.63
CA ILE A 135 4.95 11.43 -9.51
C ILE A 135 5.59 12.80 -9.71
N THR A 136 6.36 12.98 -10.79
CA THR A 136 7.14 14.20 -11.05
C THR A 136 6.68 14.85 -12.35
N PRO A 137 6.42 16.17 -12.37
CA PRO A 137 6.09 16.88 -13.59
C PRO A 137 7.11 16.68 -14.71
N GLY A 138 6.60 16.50 -15.94
CA GLY A 138 7.44 16.36 -17.12
C GLY A 138 8.16 15.00 -17.26
N VAL A 139 7.92 14.06 -16.34
CA VAL A 139 8.40 12.68 -16.43
C VAL A 139 7.23 11.77 -16.78
N ALA A 140 7.36 10.96 -17.83
CA ALA A 140 6.29 10.05 -18.27
C ALA A 140 6.05 8.91 -17.27
N SER A 141 7.12 8.40 -16.67
CA SER A 141 7.07 7.45 -15.57
C SER A 141 8.39 7.47 -14.81
N CYS A 142 8.34 7.36 -13.48
CA CYS A 142 9.52 7.13 -12.65
C CYS A 142 10.05 5.69 -12.75
N LEU A 143 9.44 4.84 -13.58
CA LEU A 143 9.92 3.51 -13.93
C LEU A 143 10.95 3.52 -15.05
N GLU A 144 11.25 4.65 -15.69
CA GLU A 144 12.33 4.71 -16.66
C GLU A 144 13.65 5.07 -15.94
N PRO A 145 14.58 4.12 -15.62
CA PRO A 145 14.71 2.72 -16.03
C PRO A 145 14.85 1.77 -14.81
N ILE A 146 13.76 1.53 -14.09
CA ILE A 146 13.63 0.48 -13.10
C ILE A 146 12.66 -0.55 -13.67
N ASP A 147 13.05 -1.17 -14.78
CA ASP A 147 12.29 -2.28 -15.41
C ASP A 147 12.03 -3.40 -14.39
N ILE A 148 12.97 -3.57 -13.45
CA ILE A 148 12.90 -4.55 -12.37
C ILE A 148 12.86 -3.83 -11.02
N ARG A 149 11.74 -3.90 -10.29
CA ARG A 149 11.64 -3.42 -8.90
C ARG A 149 11.56 -4.59 -7.94
N VAL A 150 12.30 -4.52 -6.83
CA VAL A 150 12.23 -5.50 -5.74
C VAL A 150 11.73 -4.81 -4.48
N THR A 151 10.70 -5.35 -3.84
CA THR A 151 10.10 -4.79 -2.62
C THR A 151 9.84 -5.88 -1.58
N PRO A 152 10.23 -5.68 -0.31
CA PRO A 152 11.02 -4.58 0.21
C PRO A 152 12.49 -4.68 -0.24
N SER A 153 13.20 -3.54 -0.27
CA SER A 153 14.63 -3.48 -0.63
C SER A 153 15.56 -3.94 0.49
N ALA A 154 15.05 -4.05 1.72
CA ALA A 154 15.73 -4.61 2.88
C ALA A 154 14.72 -5.32 3.78
N ILE A 155 15.11 -6.47 4.33
CA ILE A 155 14.33 -7.24 5.29
C ILE A 155 15.18 -7.47 6.53
N ALA A 156 14.62 -7.17 7.70
CA ALA A 156 15.17 -7.59 8.98
C ALA A 156 14.42 -8.85 9.44
N LEU A 157 15.14 -9.95 9.59
CA LEU A 157 14.60 -11.20 10.14
C LEU A 157 15.13 -11.41 11.56
N ALA A 158 14.24 -11.80 12.46
CA ALA A 158 14.57 -12.21 13.82
C ALA A 158 13.63 -13.34 14.23
N GLY A 159 14.21 -14.49 14.57
CA GLY A 159 13.50 -15.69 15.00
C GLY A 159 14.03 -16.22 16.32
N ALA A 160 13.19 -16.95 17.05
CA ALA A 160 13.64 -17.72 18.21
C ALA A 160 14.47 -18.93 17.74
N THR A 161 15.43 -19.37 18.55
CA THR A 161 16.22 -20.58 18.25
C THR A 161 15.30 -21.78 18.05
N GLY A 162 15.38 -22.41 16.87
CA GLY A 162 14.56 -23.57 16.50
C GLY A 162 13.19 -23.22 15.88
N SER A 163 12.92 -21.95 15.58
CA SER A 163 11.74 -21.50 14.81
C SER A 163 12.13 -21.01 13.42
N THR A 164 11.21 -21.10 12.46
CA THR A 164 11.35 -20.52 11.12
C THR A 164 10.60 -19.21 11.04
N THR A 165 11.25 -18.16 10.53
CA THR A 165 10.67 -16.85 10.25
C THR A 165 10.58 -16.65 8.75
N THR A 166 9.42 -16.21 8.25
CA THR A 166 9.21 -15.93 6.83
C THR A 166 9.12 -14.44 6.55
N ALA A 167 9.51 -14.02 5.35
CA ALA A 167 9.19 -12.70 4.82
C ALA A 167 9.05 -12.75 3.30
N ASP A 168 8.18 -11.91 2.76
CA ASP A 168 7.94 -11.86 1.32
C ASP A 168 8.85 -10.83 0.64
N ILE A 169 9.41 -11.22 -0.49
CA ILE A 169 10.10 -10.36 -1.45
C ILE A 169 9.31 -10.42 -2.76
N THR A 170 8.81 -9.28 -3.22
CA THR A 170 8.09 -9.17 -4.48
C THR A 170 8.98 -8.55 -5.54
N VAL A 171 9.15 -9.26 -6.65
CA VAL A 171 9.81 -8.78 -7.87
C VAL A 171 8.74 -8.33 -8.85
N PHE A 172 8.78 -7.07 -9.27
CA PHE A 172 7.85 -6.49 -10.24
C PHE A 172 8.52 -6.32 -11.59
N ASN A 173 7.79 -6.63 -12.67
CA ASN A 173 8.11 -6.17 -14.00
C ASN A 173 7.40 -4.84 -14.26
N ASN A 174 8.18 -3.78 -14.16
CA ASN A 174 7.79 -2.40 -14.36
C ASN A 174 8.19 -1.90 -15.76
N GLY A 175 8.84 -2.73 -16.57
CA GLY A 175 9.17 -2.40 -17.95
C GLY A 175 7.92 -2.21 -18.80
N THR A 176 8.07 -1.56 -19.95
CA THR A 176 6.95 -1.26 -20.86
C THR A 176 6.81 -2.25 -22.01
N ASP A 177 7.90 -2.92 -22.38
CA ASP A 177 8.01 -3.57 -23.69
C ASP A 177 8.19 -5.09 -23.60
N ASP A 178 8.92 -5.59 -22.59
CA ASP A 178 9.36 -6.98 -22.53
C ASP A 178 9.07 -7.65 -21.18
N ASP A 179 8.79 -8.96 -21.25
CA ASP A 179 8.71 -9.82 -20.07
C ASP A 179 10.09 -9.97 -19.40
N ILE A 180 10.14 -9.95 -18.07
CA ILE A 180 11.34 -10.32 -17.33
C ILE A 180 11.45 -11.84 -17.28
N ILE A 181 12.62 -12.37 -17.63
CA ILE A 181 12.97 -13.77 -17.43
C ILE A 181 13.98 -13.88 -16.28
N VAL A 182 13.51 -14.29 -15.11
CA VAL A 182 14.36 -14.57 -13.95
C VAL A 182 14.95 -15.97 -14.11
N THR A 183 16.19 -16.05 -14.62
CA THR A 183 16.86 -17.34 -14.88
C THR A 183 17.40 -18.02 -13.63
N ALA A 184 17.66 -17.25 -12.57
CA ALA A 184 18.10 -17.75 -11.27
C ALA A 184 17.84 -16.69 -10.20
N TYR A 185 17.72 -17.14 -8.95
CA TYR A 185 17.70 -16.30 -7.76
C TYR A 185 18.36 -17.07 -6.60
N GLY A 186 18.96 -16.34 -5.66
CA GLY A 186 19.70 -16.91 -4.55
C GLY A 186 20.51 -15.85 -3.80
N PHE A 187 21.15 -16.26 -2.70
CA PHE A 187 22.04 -15.38 -1.95
C PHE A 187 23.44 -15.39 -2.55
N LEU A 188 24.02 -14.19 -2.74
CA LEU A 188 25.41 -14.04 -3.18
C LEU A 188 26.39 -14.43 -2.06
N ILE A 189 26.05 -14.07 -0.82
CA ILE A 189 26.75 -14.40 0.43
C ILE A 189 25.62 -14.58 1.46
N GLY A 190 25.62 -15.65 2.25
CA GLY A 190 24.48 -15.93 3.14
C GLY A 190 24.83 -16.84 4.31
N ASP A 191 24.08 -16.66 5.39
CA ASP A 191 23.98 -17.60 6.49
C ASP A 191 23.32 -18.89 5.99
N PRO A 192 23.83 -20.09 6.31
CA PRO A 192 23.21 -21.36 5.89
C PRO A 192 21.78 -21.57 6.42
N SER A 193 21.33 -20.77 7.40
CA SER A 193 19.93 -20.73 7.85
C SER A 193 18.98 -20.04 6.87
N LEU A 194 19.50 -19.26 5.92
CA LEU A 194 18.68 -18.56 4.94
C LEU A 194 18.33 -19.46 3.75
N SER A 195 17.05 -19.52 3.40
CA SER A 195 16.57 -20.18 2.19
C SER A 195 15.49 -19.36 1.49
N ILE A 196 15.28 -19.61 0.21
CA ILE A 196 14.22 -18.99 -0.59
C ILE A 196 13.27 -20.09 -1.06
N VAL A 197 11.99 -19.93 -0.75
CA VAL A 197 10.89 -20.74 -1.26
C VAL A 197 10.23 -19.95 -2.39
N ALA A 198 10.43 -20.42 -3.62
CA ALA A 198 9.94 -19.75 -4.82
C ALA A 198 9.74 -20.76 -5.98
N PRO A 199 8.96 -20.39 -7.02
CA PRO A 199 8.76 -21.24 -8.20
C PRO A 199 10.09 -21.56 -8.89
N SER A 200 10.28 -22.79 -9.37
CA SER A 200 11.52 -23.19 -10.04
C SER A 200 11.85 -22.26 -11.21
N ALA A 201 13.05 -21.68 -11.20
CA ALA A 201 13.55 -20.88 -12.32
C ALA A 201 13.71 -21.73 -13.60
N PRO A 202 13.53 -21.16 -14.81
CA PRO A 202 13.24 -19.75 -15.05
C PRO A 202 11.79 -19.35 -14.73
N ILE A 203 11.61 -18.13 -14.19
CA ILE A 203 10.29 -17.52 -13.99
C ILE A 203 10.12 -16.39 -14.99
N THR A 204 8.98 -16.36 -15.69
CA THR A 204 8.59 -15.23 -16.53
C THR A 204 7.65 -14.31 -15.75
N ILE A 205 7.98 -13.03 -15.68
CA ILE A 205 7.15 -11.99 -15.08
C ILE A 205 6.70 -11.05 -16.21
N PRO A 206 5.44 -11.15 -16.69
CA PRO A 206 4.96 -10.29 -17.75
C PRO A 206 4.95 -8.81 -17.38
N VAL A 207 4.96 -7.92 -18.37
CA VAL A 207 4.85 -6.47 -18.17
C VAL A 207 3.65 -6.13 -17.25
N GLY A 208 3.91 -5.33 -16.22
CA GLY A 208 2.92 -4.91 -15.23
C GLY A 208 2.52 -5.99 -14.21
N GLN A 209 3.19 -7.16 -14.21
CA GLN A 209 2.97 -8.24 -13.25
C GLN A 209 4.08 -8.30 -12.20
N SER A 210 3.89 -9.15 -11.20
CA SER A 210 4.86 -9.38 -10.13
C SER A 210 4.93 -10.83 -9.70
N GLN A 211 6.08 -11.24 -9.16
CA GLN A 211 6.33 -12.55 -8.56
C GLN A 211 6.77 -12.38 -7.11
N VAL A 212 6.09 -13.09 -6.20
CA VAL A 212 6.50 -13.19 -4.79
C VAL A 212 7.49 -14.34 -4.62
N LEU A 213 8.56 -14.09 -3.87
CA LEU A 213 9.55 -15.03 -3.40
C LEU A 213 9.48 -15.01 -1.87
N GLU A 214 9.32 -16.17 -1.23
CA GLU A 214 9.29 -16.25 0.23
C GLU A 214 10.71 -16.50 0.75
N LEU A 215 11.18 -15.63 1.62
CA LEU A 215 12.44 -15.76 2.36
C LEU A 215 12.18 -16.51 3.66
N GLN A 216 13.04 -17.47 4.01
CA GLN A 216 12.99 -18.23 5.26
C GLN A 216 14.32 -18.11 6.03
N PHE A 217 14.25 -17.86 7.34
CA PHE A 217 15.35 -17.84 8.31
C PHE A 217 15.04 -18.73 9.52
#